data_AF-A0A7G2K1C3-F1
#
_entry.id   AF-A0A7G2K1C3-F1
#
_cell.length_a   1.000
_cell.length_b   1.000
_cell.length_c   1.000
_cell.angle_alpha   90.00
_cell.angle_beta   90.00
_cell.angle_gamma   90.00
#
_symmetry.space_group_name_H-M   'P 1'
#
loop_
_entity.id
_entity.type
_entity.pdbx_description
1 polymer ?
#
loop_
_entity_poly.entity_id
_entity_poly.type
_entity_poly.pdbx_seq_one_letter_code
_entity_poly.pdbx_strand_id
1 'polypeptide(L)'
;MLSDRIDEWMLSYLTEFDGKALQSITKADLDLGDLADKESETQKQQDEAFGSFIERVKNLLGERVKTVRLTHNLTDTPAVVSTDNDQMTTQMAKLFAAAGQPVPEVKYTFELNPEHHLVKKVADIADET
;
A
#
# COMPACT_ATOMS: atom_id res chain seq x y z
N MET A 1 -7.87 1.32 18.04
CA MET A 1 -7.73 0.01 17.38
C MET A 1 -9.14 -0.49 17.14
N LEU A 2 -9.48 -0.84 15.90
CA LEU A 2 -10.78 -1.35 15.50
C LEU A 2 -10.61 -2.84 15.20
N SER A 3 -11.22 -3.69 16.01
CA SER A 3 -10.97 -5.14 16.01
C SER A 3 -12.22 -5.95 15.70
N ASP A 4 -13.40 -5.36 15.82
CA ASP A 4 -14.66 -6.07 15.64
C ASP A 4 -15.10 -6.02 14.17
N ARG A 5 -15.77 -7.08 13.70
CA ARG A 5 -16.23 -7.15 12.29
C ARG A 5 -17.18 -6.01 11.92
N ILE A 6 -17.93 -5.49 12.91
CA ILE A 6 -18.86 -4.39 12.72
C ILE A 6 -18.14 -3.05 12.47
N ASP A 7 -16.86 -2.92 12.85
CA ASP A 7 -16.12 -1.66 12.76
C ASP A 7 -15.87 -1.26 11.29
N GLU A 8 -15.49 -2.21 10.44
CA GLU A 8 -15.32 -1.98 8.99
C GLU A 8 -16.64 -1.55 8.33
N TRP A 9 -17.75 -2.16 8.76
CA TRP A 9 -19.07 -1.80 8.26
C TRP A 9 -19.46 -0.39 8.73
N MET A 10 -19.25 -0.05 10.00
CA MET A 10 -19.49 1.29 10.54
C MET A 10 -18.66 2.35 9.82
N LEU A 11 -17.35 2.12 9.60
CA LEU A 11 -16.46 3.06 8.89
C LEU A 11 -16.84 3.28 7.42
N SER A 12 -17.61 2.37 6.83
CA SER A 12 -18.16 2.57 5.48
C SER A 12 -19.23 3.68 5.45
N TYR A 13 -19.84 3.99 6.60
CA TYR A 13 -20.85 5.05 6.75
C TYR A 13 -20.35 6.26 7.54
N LEU A 14 -19.46 6.04 8.51
CA LEU A 14 -18.85 7.09 9.32
C LEU A 14 -17.58 7.59 8.62
N THR A 15 -17.74 8.60 7.76
CA THR A 15 -16.64 9.20 7.00
C THR A 15 -16.01 10.42 7.67
N GLU A 16 -16.75 11.10 8.56
CA GLU A 16 -16.34 12.32 9.24
C GLU A 16 -16.78 12.32 10.70
N PHE A 17 -15.95 12.91 11.57
CA PHE A 17 -16.29 13.22 12.96
C PHE A 17 -15.78 14.61 13.32
N ASP A 18 -16.66 15.50 13.78
CA ASP A 18 -16.31 16.85 14.25
C ASP A 18 -15.49 17.65 13.23
N GLY A 19 -15.90 17.66 11.95
CA GLY A 19 -15.19 18.36 10.88
C GLY A 19 -13.92 17.66 10.38
N LYS A 20 -13.59 16.46 10.89
CA LYS A 20 -12.37 15.72 10.53
C LYS A 20 -12.70 14.43 9.79
N ALA A 21 -12.15 14.28 8.60
CA ALA A 21 -12.26 13.07 7.80
C ALA A 21 -11.48 11.90 8.45
N LEU A 22 -12.05 10.71 8.42
CA LEU A 22 -11.40 9.49 8.92
C LEU A 22 -10.60 8.82 7.80
N GLN A 23 -9.29 8.65 8.02
CA GLN A 23 -8.38 7.97 7.10
C GLN A 23 -7.85 6.68 7.73
N SER A 24 -7.86 5.57 6.98
CA SER A 24 -7.26 4.32 7.44
C SER A 24 -5.77 4.30 7.12
N ILE A 25 -4.95 3.88 8.09
CA ILE A 25 -3.51 3.66 7.90
C ILE A 25 -3.19 2.53 6.90
N THR A 26 -4.16 1.66 6.60
CA THR A 26 -4.00 0.56 5.64
C THR A 26 -4.31 0.95 4.20
N LYS A 27 -4.83 2.17 3.97
CA LYS A 27 -5.16 2.67 2.65
C LYS A 27 -3.93 3.37 2.03
N ALA A 28 -3.77 3.21 0.72
CA ALA A 28 -2.59 3.66 -0.01
C ALA A 28 -2.37 5.19 0.06
N ASP A 29 -3.43 5.98 0.21
CA ASP A 29 -3.37 7.45 0.10
C ASP A 29 -3.27 8.13 1.47
N LEU A 30 -2.43 7.59 2.36
CA LEU A 30 -2.16 8.20 3.65
C LEU A 30 -1.24 9.42 3.43
N ASP A 31 -1.85 10.56 3.09
CA ASP A 31 -1.17 11.85 3.09
C ASP A 31 -1.07 12.37 4.52
N LEU A 32 0.15 12.30 5.07
CA LEU A 32 0.47 12.81 6.40
C LEU A 32 0.69 14.34 6.39
N GLY A 33 0.60 15.01 5.24
CA GLY A 33 0.72 16.47 5.12
C GLY A 33 2.02 16.98 5.75
N ASP A 34 1.91 17.93 6.69
CA ASP A 34 3.07 18.50 7.42
C ASP A 34 3.76 17.52 8.39
N LEU A 35 3.21 16.32 8.62
CA LEU A 35 3.87 15.22 9.35
C LEU A 35 4.68 14.31 8.42
N ALA A 36 4.45 14.36 7.10
CA ALA A 36 5.37 13.81 6.13
C ALA A 36 6.49 14.84 5.91
N ASP A 37 7.75 14.39 5.95
CA ASP A 37 8.83 15.21 5.42
C ASP A 37 8.49 15.53 3.96
N LYS A 38 8.30 16.82 3.65
CA LYS A 38 8.12 17.33 2.27
C LYS A 38 9.07 16.56 1.36
N GLU A 39 8.53 16.01 0.27
CA GLU A 39 9.25 15.24 -0.76
C GLU A 39 10.70 15.74 -0.89
N SER A 40 11.62 15.08 -0.20
CA SER A 40 12.98 15.56 -0.11
C SER A 40 13.68 15.26 -1.43
N GLU A 41 14.71 16.03 -1.79
CA GLU A 41 15.55 15.69 -2.96
C GLU A 41 16.08 14.24 -2.87
N THR A 42 16.21 13.72 -1.65
CA THR A 42 16.57 12.33 -1.35
C THR A 42 15.52 11.32 -1.81
N GLN A 43 14.21 11.61 -1.67
CA GLN A 43 13.15 10.71 -2.14
C GLN A 43 13.15 10.61 -3.66
N LYS A 44 13.29 11.74 -4.37
CA LYS A 44 13.37 11.75 -5.84
C LYS A 44 14.58 10.99 -6.38
N GLN A 45 15.74 11.14 -5.73
CA GLN A 45 16.93 10.35 -6.08
C GLN A 45 16.73 8.86 -5.84
N GLN A 46 16.00 8.47 -4.79
CA GLN A 46 15.66 7.07 -4.53
C GLN A 46 14.69 6.52 -5.56
N ASP A 47 13.66 7.27 -5.94
CA ASP A 47 12.73 6.88 -7.01
C ASP A 47 13.46 6.62 -8.33
N GLU A 48 14.41 7.50 -8.70
CA GLU A 48 15.25 7.30 -9.88
C GLU A 48 16.17 6.07 -9.75
N ALA A 49 16.82 5.89 -8.59
CA ALA A 49 17.73 4.78 -8.36
C ALA A 49 17.04 3.41 -8.39
N PHE A 50 15.82 3.31 -7.87
CA PHE A 50 15.03 2.09 -7.83
C PHE A 50 14.12 1.90 -9.04
N GLY A 51 14.06 2.84 -9.98
CA GLY A 51 13.15 2.77 -11.13
C GLY A 51 13.28 1.49 -11.95
N SER A 52 14.51 1.04 -12.22
CA SER A 52 14.76 -0.23 -12.94
C SER A 52 14.29 -1.46 -12.15
N PHE A 53 14.45 -1.44 -10.83
CA PHE A 53 13.99 -2.49 -9.93
C PHE A 53 12.45 -2.54 -9.88
N ILE A 54 11.79 -1.39 -9.78
CA ILE A 54 10.33 -1.28 -9.77
C ILE A 54 9.75 -1.85 -11.07
N GLU A 55 10.31 -1.50 -12.22
CA GLU A 55 9.87 -2.04 -13.51
C GLU A 55 10.10 -3.54 -13.62
N ARG A 56 11.24 -4.06 -13.13
CA ARG A 56 11.49 -5.51 -13.05
C ARG A 56 10.45 -6.22 -12.19
N VAL A 57 10.13 -5.70 -11.00
CA VAL A 57 9.12 -6.28 -10.10
C VAL A 57 7.74 -6.22 -10.73
N LYS A 58 7.38 -5.10 -11.37
CA LYS A 58 6.11 -4.93 -12.08
C LYS A 58 5.95 -5.94 -13.22
N ASN A 59 7.00 -6.14 -14.02
CA ASN A 59 7.01 -7.13 -15.10
C ASN A 59 6.89 -8.56 -14.57
N LEU A 60 7.57 -8.89 -13.47
CA LEU A 60 7.50 -10.21 -12.84
C LEU A 60 6.11 -10.51 -12.25
N LEU A 61 5.49 -9.52 -11.60
CA LEU A 61 4.19 -9.68 -10.96
C LEU A 61 3.01 -9.58 -11.93
N GLY A 62 3.19 -8.87 -13.06
CA GLY A 62 2.19 -8.76 -14.13
C GLY A 62 0.82 -8.34 -13.59
N GLU A 63 -0.21 -9.12 -13.91
CA GLU A 63 -1.60 -8.81 -13.52
C GLU A 63 -1.93 -9.07 -12.04
N ARG A 64 -1.00 -9.66 -11.27
CA ARG A 64 -1.23 -9.97 -9.84
C ARG A 64 -1.31 -8.71 -8.97
N VAL A 65 -0.71 -7.62 -9.42
CA VAL A 65 -0.72 -6.32 -8.73
C VAL A 65 -1.21 -5.25 -9.69
N LYS A 66 -1.89 -4.24 -9.15
CA LYS A 66 -2.32 -3.06 -9.92
C LYS A 66 -1.11 -2.22 -10.32
N THR A 67 -0.25 -1.94 -9.34
CA THR A 67 0.95 -1.11 -9.52
C THR A 67 1.98 -1.43 -8.44
N VAL A 68 3.22 -1.06 -8.70
CA VAL A 68 4.35 -1.16 -7.78
C VAL A 68 4.91 0.25 -7.58
N ARG A 69 5.13 0.66 -6.33
CA ARG A 69 5.68 1.99 -6.00
C ARG A 69 6.58 1.94 -4.76
N LEU A 70 7.37 3.00 -4.55
CA LEU A 70 8.06 3.18 -3.27
C LEU A 70 7.12 3.80 -2.23
N THR A 71 7.44 3.56 -0.96
CA THR A 71 6.76 4.17 0.18
C THR A 71 7.77 4.55 1.26
N HIS A 72 7.57 5.73 1.84
CA HIS A 72 8.37 6.26 2.95
C HIS A 72 7.62 6.16 4.29
N ASN A 73 6.43 5.57 4.29
CA ASN A 73 5.61 5.39 5.49
C ASN A 73 6.03 4.18 6.32
N LEU A 74 7.03 3.41 5.86
CA LEU A 74 7.51 2.20 6.49
C LEU A 74 8.89 2.43 7.13
N THR A 75 9.07 1.93 8.35
CA THR A 75 10.35 1.98 9.06
C THR A 75 11.06 0.63 8.97
N ASP A 76 10.66 -0.35 9.78
CA ASP A 76 11.30 -1.67 9.85
C ASP A 76 10.72 -2.71 8.88
N THR A 77 9.66 -2.34 8.16
CA THR A 77 8.97 -3.24 7.25
C THR A 77 9.52 -3.06 5.82
N PRO A 78 9.89 -4.15 5.11
CA PRO A 78 10.44 -4.06 3.76
C PRO A 78 9.39 -3.70 2.70
N ALA A 79 8.16 -4.15 2.85
CA ALA A 79 7.11 -3.94 1.86
C ALA A 79 5.71 -4.05 2.49
N VAL A 80 4.73 -3.38 1.90
CA VAL A 80 3.32 -3.49 2.27
C VAL A 80 2.46 -3.63 1.02
N VAL A 81 1.29 -4.24 1.18
CA VAL A 81 0.29 -4.38 0.13
C VAL A 81 -0.93 -3.56 0.54
N SER A 82 -1.34 -2.61 -0.29
CA SER A 82 -2.43 -1.67 0.00
C SER A 82 -3.49 -1.67 -1.09
N THR A 83 -4.67 -1.15 -0.76
CA THR A 83 -5.77 -0.90 -1.69
C THR A 83 -6.04 0.59 -1.79
N ASP A 84 -6.52 1.05 -2.93
CA ASP A 84 -6.90 2.45 -3.11
C ASP A 84 -8.15 2.81 -2.29
N ASN A 85 -8.34 4.10 -2.01
CA ASN A 85 -9.42 4.62 -1.16
C ASN A 85 -10.83 4.22 -1.61
N ASP A 86 -11.04 4.15 -2.93
CA ASP A 86 -12.34 3.89 -3.57
C ASP A 86 -12.57 2.39 -3.87
N GLN A 87 -11.62 1.53 -3.50
CA GLN A 87 -11.70 0.09 -3.77
C GLN A 87 -12.11 -0.70 -2.53
N MET A 88 -12.67 -1.89 -2.78
CA MET A 88 -13.02 -2.86 -1.73
C MET A 88 -11.79 -3.16 -0.87
N THR A 89 -11.89 -2.93 0.44
CA THR A 89 -10.81 -3.26 1.39
C THR A 89 -10.63 -4.78 1.48
N THR A 90 -9.43 -5.24 1.86
CA THR A 90 -9.17 -6.67 2.11
C THR A 90 -10.10 -7.26 3.17
N GLN A 91 -10.45 -6.50 4.20
CA GLN A 91 -11.32 -6.98 5.27
C GLN A 91 -12.76 -7.09 4.80
N MET A 92 -13.24 -6.14 4.01
CA MET A 92 -14.55 -6.23 3.37
C MET A 92 -14.61 -7.43 2.42
N ALA A 93 -13.57 -7.68 1.61
CA ALA A 93 -13.49 -8.87 0.76
C ALA A 93 -13.59 -10.19 1.57
N LYS A 94 -12.91 -10.26 2.73
CA LYS A 94 -13.03 -11.40 3.66
C LYS A 94 -14.44 -11.53 4.24
N LEU A 95 -15.12 -10.42 4.50
CA LEU A 95 -16.50 -10.40 4.99
C LEU A 95 -17.47 -10.98 3.94
N PHE A 96 -17.36 -10.55 2.68
CA PHE A 96 -18.14 -11.10 1.55
C PHE A 96 -17.89 -12.60 1.38
N ALA A 97 -16.63 -13.04 1.43
CA ALA A 97 -16.26 -14.45 1.35
C ALA A 97 -16.93 -15.28 2.46
N ALA A 98 -16.86 -14.79 3.69
CA ALA A 98 -17.47 -15.44 4.85
C ALA A 98 -19.00 -15.45 4.81
N ALA A 99 -19.62 -14.50 4.10
CA ALA A 99 -21.06 -14.45 3.86
C ALA A 99 -21.52 -15.31 2.67
N GLY A 100 -20.60 -16.02 1.99
CA GLY A 100 -20.90 -16.83 0.80
C GLY A 100 -21.29 -16.00 -0.43
N GLN A 101 -21.00 -14.70 -0.42
CA GLN A 101 -21.27 -13.79 -1.53
C GLN A 101 -20.08 -13.80 -2.51
N PRO A 102 -20.33 -13.49 -3.80
CA PRO A 102 -19.24 -13.34 -4.77
C PRO A 102 -18.32 -12.20 -4.31
N VAL A 103 -17.03 -12.50 -4.19
CA VAL A 103 -16.01 -11.54 -3.76
C VAL A 103 -15.46 -10.86 -5.02
N PRO A 104 -15.58 -9.52 -5.14
CA PRO A 104 -14.95 -8.80 -6.23
C PRO A 104 -13.42 -8.99 -6.20
N GLU A 105 -12.80 -9.03 -7.38
CA GLU A 105 -11.35 -9.12 -7.48
C GLU A 105 -10.72 -7.83 -6.93
N VAL A 106 -9.91 -7.97 -5.88
CA VAL A 106 -9.18 -6.85 -5.28
C VAL A 106 -7.80 -6.80 -5.91
N LYS A 107 -7.53 -5.74 -6.68
CA LYS A 107 -6.19 -5.48 -7.20
C LYS A 107 -5.41 -4.62 -6.22
N TYR A 108 -4.25 -5.11 -5.83
CA TYR A 108 -3.43 -4.47 -4.82
C TYR A 108 -2.32 -3.61 -5.40
N THR A 109 -1.98 -2.55 -4.67
CA THR A 109 -0.75 -1.79 -4.87
C THR A 109 0.35 -2.39 -4.01
N PHE A 110 1.49 -2.72 -4.61
CA PHE A 110 2.65 -3.24 -3.89
C PHE A 110 3.64 -2.11 -3.61
N GLU A 111 3.84 -1.81 -2.33
CA GLU A 111 4.66 -0.70 -1.88
C GLU A 111 5.95 -1.22 -1.25
N LEU A 112 7.08 -0.69 -1.70
CA LEU A 112 8.43 -1.12 -1.28
C LEU A 112 9.10 -0.01 -0.47
N ASN A 113 9.75 -0.38 0.62
CA ASN A 113 10.53 0.54 1.44
C ASN A 113 11.97 0.66 0.91
N PRO A 114 12.36 1.78 0.29
CA PRO A 114 13.70 1.95 -0.27
C PRO A 114 14.80 2.01 0.79
N GLU A 115 14.46 2.29 2.06
CA GLU A 115 15.44 2.38 3.14
C GLU A 115 15.81 1.00 3.72
N HIS A 116 14.91 0.03 3.58
CA HIS A 116 15.06 -1.29 4.18
C HIS A 116 16.18 -2.13 3.53
N HIS A 117 17.04 -2.72 4.34
CA HIS A 117 18.24 -3.42 3.87
C HIS A 117 17.96 -4.59 2.91
N LEU A 118 16.84 -5.31 3.11
CA LEU A 118 16.44 -6.39 2.20
C LEU A 118 16.06 -5.86 0.82
N VAL A 119 15.38 -4.72 0.75
CA VAL A 119 14.94 -4.13 -0.52
C VAL A 119 16.16 -3.67 -1.31
N LYS A 120 17.12 -3.01 -0.66
CA LYS A 120 18.42 -2.65 -1.27
C LYS A 120 19.15 -3.88 -1.81
N LYS A 121 19.31 -4.92 -0.98
CA LYS A 121 19.99 -6.15 -1.41
C LYS A 121 19.32 -6.83 -2.60
N VAL A 122 17.99 -6.91 -2.62
CA VAL A 122 17.26 -7.55 -3.73
C VAL A 122 17.33 -6.70 -4.99
N ALA A 123 17.32 -5.37 -4.86
CA ALA A 123 17.52 -4.46 -5.99
C ALA A 123 18.92 -4.61 -6.61
N ASP A 124 19.95 -4.84 -5.80
CA ASP A 124 21.34 -5.03 -6.25
C ASP A 124 21.61 -6.41 -6.89
N ILE A 125 20.77 -7.42 -6.59
CA ILE A 125 20.89 -8.74 -7.21
C ILE A 125 20.37 -8.66 -8.64
N ALA A 126 21.30 -8.62 -9.60
CA ALA A 126 20.98 -8.81 -11.02
C ALA A 126 20.37 -10.20 -11.23
N ASP A 127 19.38 -10.30 -12.14
CA ASP A 127 18.89 -11.60 -12.57
C ASP A 127 20.05 -12.39 -13.20
N GLU A 128 20.33 -13.59 -12.68
CA GLU A 128 21.12 -14.56 -13.43
C GLU A 128 20.37 -14.86 -14.73
N THR A 129 21.07 -14.73 -15.84
CA THR A 129 20.53 -14.80 -17.20
C THR A 129 20.19 -16.22 -17.59
#